data_AF-A0A9Q4FRT1-F1
#
_entry.id   AF-A0A9Q4FRT1-F1
#
_cell.length_a   1.000
_cell.length_b   1.000
_cell.length_c   1.000
_cell.angle_alpha   90.00
_cell.angle_beta   90.00
_cell.angle_gamma   90.00
#
_symmetry.space_group_name_H-M   'P 1'
#
loop_
_entity.id
_entity.type
_entity.pdbx_description
1 polymer ?
#
loop_
_entity_poly.entity_id
_entity_poly.type
_entity_poly.pdbx_seq_one_letter_code
_entity_poly.pdbx_strand_id
1 'polypeptide(L)'
;MNAQDTSKIRDLAIEVLKENDRGHYTVPTKGLYPFQWNWDSCFTALGQAHFDESRAWTEIETLFEHQWPDGMVPHIVFHLLDDGYFPGADVWDTKRPTPTSGITQPPIAGFALRQLYERTTDRAMADRRARALLPKIEKWSAWFYANRDPHGEGLVAILHPWEAGRDNSIDWDEAFERVPTDGIAPYKRRDTQHADPAHRPTKEQYDRYLWLVEHFRGLGWDNTKLHDASPFQIVDPGFNAILIRGCEDLASVAEALGDMDTARRNRDRAAKGLAALEALWSDRHGQYLCLDRVSGKLVDSASIGGLIPVFAAIPAERAEAIGTIIQRQAEKLKYVVASHDPNDDRFDAKRYWRGPVWLVCNFLIVNGFLKAGRQEEADLITRSSLELIEQSGFAEYYDPYTGEPCGGGRFTWTAAMVLEFLSSSNRGQK
;
A
#
# COMPACT_ATOMS: atom_id res chain seq x y z
N MET A 1 11.86 -25.05 3.89
CA MET A 1 11.76 -25.04 5.36
C MET A 1 11.24 -26.36 5.90
N ASN A 2 11.83 -26.86 6.98
CA ASN A 2 11.18 -27.90 7.78
C ASN A 2 10.13 -27.28 8.73
N ALA A 3 9.37 -28.11 9.44
CA ALA A 3 8.30 -27.66 10.34
C ALA A 3 8.81 -26.84 11.54
N GLN A 4 10.02 -27.13 12.02
CA GLN A 4 10.64 -26.44 13.16
C GLN A 4 11.07 -25.02 12.79
N ASP A 5 11.67 -24.84 11.61
CA ASP A 5 12.05 -23.54 11.07
C ASP A 5 10.81 -22.67 10.82
N THR A 6 9.75 -23.27 10.28
CA THR A 6 8.46 -22.61 10.06
C THR A 6 7.85 -22.07 11.36
N SER A 7 7.86 -22.88 12.43
CA SER A 7 7.36 -22.47 13.75
C SER A 7 8.18 -21.30 14.30
N LYS A 8 9.51 -21.37 14.20
CA LYS A 8 10.40 -20.32 14.70
C LYS A 8 10.19 -18.98 13.99
N ILE A 9 10.06 -18.99 12.66
CA ILE A 9 9.77 -17.78 11.87
C ILE A 9 8.41 -17.20 12.25
N ARG A 10 7.39 -18.05 12.42
CA ARG A 10 6.06 -17.63 12.88
C ARG A 10 6.13 -16.93 14.24
N ASP A 11 6.84 -17.50 15.22
CA ASP A 11 6.95 -16.92 16.55
C ASP A 11 7.67 -15.57 16.53
N LEU A 12 8.75 -15.44 15.73
CA LEU A 12 9.44 -14.17 15.54
C LEU A 12 8.57 -13.11 14.87
N ALA A 13 7.74 -13.48 13.89
CA ALA A 13 6.80 -12.55 13.27
C ALA A 13 5.77 -12.03 14.29
N ILE A 14 5.23 -12.92 15.14
CA ILE A 14 4.31 -12.53 16.22
C ILE A 14 5.01 -11.62 17.24
N GLU A 15 6.28 -11.89 17.56
CA GLU A 15 7.09 -11.05 18.44
C GLU A 15 7.22 -9.62 17.89
N VAL A 16 7.56 -9.45 16.61
CA VAL A 16 7.66 -8.13 15.95
C VAL A 16 6.32 -7.38 16.01
N LEU A 17 5.21 -8.06 15.71
CA LEU A 17 3.87 -7.46 15.78
C LEU A 17 3.53 -6.98 17.19
N LYS A 18 3.84 -7.77 18.23
CA LYS A 18 3.61 -7.42 19.64
C LYS A 18 4.51 -6.29 20.12
N GLU A 19 5.77 -6.27 19.70
CA GLU A 19 6.72 -5.21 20.05
C GLU A 19 6.29 -3.84 19.53
N ASN A 20 5.72 -3.81 18.32
CA ASN A 20 5.27 -2.59 17.68
C ASN A 20 3.84 -2.17 18.06
N ASP A 21 3.11 -3.01 18.81
CA ASP A 21 1.76 -2.69 19.31
C ASP A 21 1.81 -1.57 20.36
N ARG A 22 0.85 -0.65 20.30
CA ARG A 22 0.61 0.45 21.26
C ARG A 22 -0.73 0.32 21.97
N GLY A 23 -1.35 -0.85 21.88
CA GLY A 23 -2.61 -1.22 22.53
C GLY A 23 -3.80 -1.18 21.58
N HIS A 24 -4.00 -0.05 20.89
CA HIS A 24 -5.12 0.13 19.95
C HIS A 24 -4.68 0.45 18.51
N TYR A 25 -3.40 0.77 18.30
CA TYR A 25 -2.76 0.87 16.99
C TYR A 25 -1.37 0.25 17.04
N THR A 26 -0.80 -0.04 15.87
CA THR A 26 0.55 -0.58 15.75
C THR A 26 1.39 0.34 14.87
N VAL A 27 2.64 0.57 15.27
CA VAL A 27 3.58 1.37 14.46
C VAL A 27 4.24 0.50 13.39
N PRO A 28 4.59 1.02 12.20
CA PRO A 28 5.31 0.23 11.19
C PRO A 28 6.66 -0.27 11.68
N THR A 29 7.43 0.58 12.36
CA THR A 29 8.67 0.19 13.05
C THR A 29 9.07 1.23 14.10
N LYS A 30 9.75 0.78 15.15
CA LYS A 30 10.20 1.67 16.24
C LYS A 30 11.19 2.74 15.74
N GLY A 31 10.98 3.98 16.16
CA GLY A 31 11.86 5.11 15.85
C GLY A 31 11.57 5.75 14.48
N LEU A 32 11.76 4.99 13.39
CA LEU A 32 11.62 5.54 12.03
C LEU A 32 10.17 5.97 11.70
N TYR A 33 9.18 5.17 12.12
CA TYR A 33 7.76 5.43 11.85
C TYR A 33 6.96 5.28 13.16
N PRO A 34 6.90 6.31 14.04
CA PRO A 34 6.39 6.16 15.40
C PRO A 34 4.87 6.31 15.58
N PHE A 35 4.13 6.44 14.48
CA PHE A 35 2.68 6.64 14.42
C PHE A 35 1.92 5.48 13.76
N GLN A 36 0.60 5.63 13.59
CA GLN A 36 -0.22 4.71 12.83
C GLN A 36 -0.26 5.14 11.35
N TRP A 37 0.09 4.23 10.43
CA TRP A 37 -0.05 4.44 8.98
C TRP A 37 -1.22 3.63 8.42
N ASN A 38 -1.94 4.22 7.47
CA ASN A 38 -3.21 3.70 6.97
C ASN A 38 -3.11 2.29 6.38
N TRP A 39 -2.32 2.12 5.31
CA TRP A 39 -2.24 0.81 4.66
C TRP A 39 -1.47 -0.21 5.53
N ASP A 40 -0.48 0.25 6.31
CA ASP A 40 0.30 -0.55 7.27
C ASP A 40 -0.62 -1.18 8.31
N SER A 41 -1.55 -0.40 8.87
CA SER A 41 -2.56 -0.90 9.82
C SER A 41 -3.45 -1.96 9.18
N CYS A 42 -3.82 -1.82 7.91
CA CYS A 42 -4.63 -2.83 7.23
C CYS A 42 -3.87 -4.16 7.06
N PHE A 43 -2.59 -4.13 6.67
CA PHE A 43 -1.75 -5.33 6.60
C PHE A 43 -1.45 -5.90 7.98
N THR A 44 -1.24 -5.04 8.97
CA THR A 44 -1.00 -5.42 10.36
C THR A 44 -2.20 -6.19 10.92
N ALA A 45 -3.41 -5.72 10.66
CA ALA A 45 -4.64 -6.40 11.07
C ALA A 45 -4.71 -7.83 10.52
N LEU A 46 -4.32 -8.05 9.25
CA LEU A 46 -4.24 -9.40 8.66
C LEU A 46 -3.27 -10.30 9.45
N GLY A 47 -2.09 -9.76 9.80
CA GLY A 47 -1.11 -10.46 10.63
C GLY A 47 -1.61 -10.76 12.04
N GLN A 48 -2.23 -9.79 12.71
CA GLN A 48 -2.79 -9.94 14.06
C GLN A 48 -3.89 -11.02 14.11
N ALA A 49 -4.71 -11.14 13.06
CA ALA A 49 -5.80 -12.11 13.01
C ALA A 49 -5.34 -13.58 13.14
N HIS A 50 -4.04 -13.86 12.94
CA HIS A 50 -3.47 -15.20 13.13
C HIS A 50 -3.29 -15.61 14.60
N PHE A 51 -3.37 -14.67 15.54
CA PHE A 51 -3.17 -14.94 16.97
C PHE A 51 -4.08 -14.13 17.92
N ASP A 52 -4.69 -13.05 17.45
CA ASP A 52 -5.65 -12.23 18.20
C ASP A 52 -6.65 -11.57 17.24
N GLU A 53 -7.78 -12.22 16.99
CA GLU A 53 -8.83 -11.72 16.11
C GLU A 53 -9.36 -10.36 16.58
N SER A 54 -9.63 -10.21 17.88
CA SER A 54 -10.22 -8.98 18.41
C SER A 54 -9.29 -7.78 18.21
N ARG A 55 -7.98 -7.96 18.43
CA ARG A 55 -6.97 -6.91 18.21
C ARG A 55 -6.86 -6.52 16.74
N ALA A 56 -6.96 -7.47 15.82
CA ALA A 56 -6.95 -7.21 14.38
C ALA A 56 -8.07 -6.26 13.94
N TRP A 57 -9.29 -6.49 14.44
CA TRP A 57 -10.41 -5.59 14.18
C TRP A 57 -10.19 -4.20 14.81
N THR A 58 -9.64 -4.13 16.03
CA THR A 58 -9.34 -2.86 16.71
C THR A 58 -8.38 -1.99 15.89
N GLU A 59 -7.39 -2.58 15.22
CA GLU A 59 -6.42 -1.85 14.39
C GLU A 59 -7.11 -1.01 13.30
N ILE A 60 -8.06 -1.62 12.58
CA ILE A 60 -8.82 -0.95 11.53
C ILE A 60 -9.83 0.03 12.13
N GLU A 61 -10.52 -0.34 13.21
CA GLU A 61 -11.47 0.54 13.87
C GLU A 61 -10.81 1.84 14.36
N THR A 62 -9.66 1.74 15.02
CA THR A 62 -8.88 2.91 15.45
C THR A 62 -8.46 3.79 14.29
N LEU A 63 -8.02 3.23 13.16
CA LEU A 63 -7.73 4.04 11.96
C LEU A 63 -8.98 4.82 11.50
N PHE A 64 -10.15 4.17 11.48
CA PHE A 64 -11.42 4.73 11.01
C PHE A 64 -12.15 5.61 12.04
N GLU A 65 -11.68 5.71 13.28
CA GLU A 65 -12.07 6.77 14.22
C GLU A 65 -11.57 8.15 13.75
N HIS A 66 -10.50 8.16 12.95
CA HIS A 66 -9.87 9.38 12.44
C HIS A 66 -10.21 9.69 10.97
N GLN A 67 -11.20 8.98 10.41
CA GLN A 67 -11.77 9.32 9.10
C GLN A 67 -12.30 10.76 9.11
N TRP A 68 -12.02 11.51 8.05
CA TRP A 68 -12.45 12.88 7.89
C TRP A 68 -13.96 12.97 7.57
N PRO A 69 -14.60 14.13 7.83
CA PRO A 69 -16.03 14.31 7.61
C PRO A 69 -16.45 14.15 6.14
N ASP A 70 -15.56 14.38 5.19
CA ASP A 70 -15.78 14.19 3.74
C ASP A 70 -15.64 12.72 3.30
N GLY A 71 -15.02 11.87 4.12
CA GLY A 71 -14.80 10.45 3.85
C GLY A 71 -13.34 10.04 3.71
N MET A 72 -12.39 10.98 3.60
CA MET A 72 -10.97 10.64 3.50
C MET A 72 -10.48 9.91 4.75
N VAL A 73 -9.73 8.82 4.58
CA VAL A 73 -8.90 8.27 5.65
C VAL A 73 -7.46 8.76 5.43
N PRO A 74 -6.87 9.49 6.39
CA PRO A 74 -5.53 10.07 6.24
C PRO A 74 -4.47 8.97 6.25
N HIS A 75 -3.31 9.20 5.63
CA HIS A 75 -2.22 8.22 5.64
C HIS A 75 -1.52 8.07 6.99
N ILE A 76 -1.53 9.11 7.84
CA ILE A 76 -0.95 9.10 9.19
C ILE A 76 -1.93 9.64 10.22
N VAL A 77 -2.01 8.95 11.37
CA VAL A 77 -2.66 9.42 12.61
C VAL A 77 -1.60 9.65 13.68
N PHE A 78 -1.46 10.89 14.14
CA PHE A 78 -0.50 11.30 15.17
C PHE A 78 -1.10 11.15 16.57
N HIS A 79 -1.23 9.90 17.04
CA HIS A 79 -1.83 9.56 18.35
C HIS A 79 -1.13 10.24 19.53
N LEU A 80 0.20 10.38 19.45
CA LEU A 80 1.04 11.05 20.42
C LEU A 80 1.98 12.00 19.68
N LEU A 81 2.55 12.97 20.39
CA LEU A 81 3.62 13.80 19.84
C LEU A 81 4.93 12.99 19.80
N ASP A 82 5.62 13.02 18.67
CA ASP A 82 6.99 12.49 18.53
C ASP A 82 7.80 13.41 17.60
N ASP A 83 8.80 14.08 18.18
CA ASP A 83 9.69 15.02 17.48
C ASP A 83 10.75 14.32 16.58
N GLY A 84 10.80 12.98 16.64
CA GLY A 84 11.66 12.12 15.83
C GLY A 84 11.18 11.91 14.40
N TYR A 85 9.94 12.30 14.07
CA TYR A 85 9.37 12.16 12.73
C TYR A 85 9.15 13.52 12.04
N PHE A 86 9.39 13.57 10.73
CA PHE A 86 9.13 14.76 9.91
C PHE A 86 8.64 14.35 8.51
N PRO A 87 7.58 14.99 7.96
CA PRO A 87 6.81 16.12 8.50
C PRO A 87 5.84 15.72 9.61
N GLY A 88 5.92 16.40 10.76
CA GLY A 88 5.06 16.21 11.92
C GLY A 88 3.70 16.89 11.80
N ALA A 89 2.86 16.72 12.82
CA ALA A 89 1.49 17.26 12.88
C ALA A 89 1.40 18.78 12.68
N ASP A 90 2.42 19.52 13.12
CA ASP A 90 2.56 20.96 13.01
C ASP A 90 2.80 21.44 11.56
N VAL A 91 3.46 20.63 10.75
CA VAL A 91 3.67 20.91 9.32
C VAL A 91 2.36 20.69 8.55
N TRP A 92 1.70 19.55 8.81
CA TRP A 92 0.41 19.22 8.19
C TRP A 92 -0.70 20.19 8.59
N ASP A 93 -0.73 20.58 9.86
CA ASP A 93 -1.64 21.58 10.44
C ASP A 93 -3.12 21.41 10.03
N THR A 94 -3.61 20.17 10.04
CA THR A 94 -4.97 19.82 9.57
C THR A 94 -6.09 20.25 10.51
N LYS A 95 -5.75 20.79 11.69
CA LYS A 95 -6.68 21.22 12.76
C LYS A 95 -7.67 20.13 13.21
N ARG A 96 -7.34 18.86 12.97
CA ARG A 96 -8.13 17.71 13.43
C ARG A 96 -7.97 17.54 14.96
N PRO A 97 -9.00 17.04 15.70
CA PRO A 97 -8.92 16.87 17.15
C PRO A 97 -7.76 15.98 17.60
N THR A 98 -7.64 14.80 16.98
CA THR A 98 -6.38 14.05 16.94
C THR A 98 -5.69 14.47 15.65
N PRO A 99 -4.47 15.01 15.69
CA PRO A 99 -3.81 15.46 14.48
C PRO A 99 -3.61 14.29 13.50
N THR A 100 -3.87 14.56 12.23
CA THR A 100 -3.62 13.61 11.14
C THR A 100 -2.84 14.33 10.04
N SER A 101 -2.21 13.57 9.16
CA SER A 101 -1.80 14.10 7.86
C SER A 101 -3.00 14.58 7.03
N GLY A 102 -2.74 15.35 5.97
CA GLY A 102 -3.75 15.88 5.05
C GLY A 102 -3.91 15.12 3.73
N ILE A 103 -3.18 14.02 3.53
CA ILE A 103 -3.25 13.16 2.33
C ILE A 103 -3.67 11.73 2.69
N THR A 104 -4.01 10.92 1.69
CA THR A 104 -4.49 9.53 1.86
C THR A 104 -3.42 8.48 1.49
N GLN A 105 -3.78 7.19 1.48
CA GLN A 105 -2.91 6.06 1.11
C GLN A 105 -3.72 4.95 0.39
N PRO A 106 -3.09 3.86 -0.12
CA PRO A 106 -3.80 2.82 -0.85
C PRO A 106 -4.97 2.20 -0.05
N PRO A 107 -6.15 2.03 -0.67
CA PRO A 107 -7.38 1.61 0.02
C PRO A 107 -7.51 0.11 0.32
N ILE A 108 -6.58 -0.42 1.12
CA ILE A 108 -6.53 -1.84 1.50
C ILE A 108 -7.71 -2.25 2.41
N ALA A 109 -8.35 -1.30 3.09
CA ALA A 109 -9.36 -1.58 4.13
C ALA A 109 -10.56 -2.43 3.64
N GLY A 110 -11.00 -2.29 2.39
CA GLY A 110 -12.07 -3.11 1.82
C GLY A 110 -11.69 -4.60 1.74
N PHE A 111 -10.48 -4.88 1.26
CA PHE A 111 -9.91 -6.23 1.24
C PHE A 111 -9.69 -6.75 2.67
N ALA A 112 -9.09 -5.94 3.54
CA ALA A 112 -8.81 -6.33 4.93
C ALA A 112 -10.09 -6.66 5.70
N LEU A 113 -11.14 -5.84 5.56
CA LEU A 113 -12.46 -6.11 6.17
C LEU A 113 -12.99 -7.48 5.73
N ARG A 114 -12.95 -7.79 4.44
CA ARG A 114 -13.41 -9.10 3.94
C ARG A 114 -12.59 -10.24 4.55
N GLN A 115 -11.27 -10.13 4.57
CA GLN A 115 -10.42 -11.17 5.14
C GLN A 115 -10.70 -11.39 6.62
N LEU A 116 -10.82 -10.33 7.42
CA LEU A 116 -11.19 -10.46 8.84
C LEU A 116 -12.60 -11.06 8.99
N TYR A 117 -13.56 -10.59 8.20
CA TYR A 117 -14.94 -11.05 8.25
C TYR A 117 -15.09 -12.53 7.89
N GLU A 118 -14.36 -13.03 6.89
CA GLU A 118 -14.45 -14.44 6.46
C GLU A 118 -13.67 -15.38 7.40
N ARG A 119 -12.55 -14.92 7.96
CA ARG A 119 -11.65 -15.77 8.76
C ARG A 119 -12.01 -15.83 10.25
N THR A 120 -12.73 -14.83 10.78
CA THR A 120 -13.09 -14.78 12.20
C THR A 120 -13.96 -15.97 12.61
N THR A 121 -13.62 -16.55 13.77
CA THR A 121 -14.37 -17.64 14.41
C THR A 121 -15.58 -17.13 15.19
N ASP A 122 -15.46 -15.99 15.89
CA ASP A 122 -16.59 -15.32 16.55
C ASP A 122 -17.46 -14.54 15.54
N ARG A 123 -18.45 -15.23 14.97
CA ARG A 123 -19.39 -14.64 14.00
C ARG A 123 -20.17 -13.45 14.53
N ALA A 124 -20.51 -13.43 15.82
CA ALA A 124 -21.28 -12.33 16.41
C ALA A 124 -20.43 -11.06 16.55
N MET A 125 -19.15 -11.21 16.90
CA MET A 125 -18.18 -10.12 16.85
C MET A 125 -17.99 -9.61 15.42
N ALA A 126 -17.73 -10.51 14.46
CA ALA A 126 -17.54 -10.13 13.05
C ALA A 126 -18.75 -9.35 12.51
N ASP A 127 -19.96 -9.85 12.67
CA ASP A 127 -21.17 -9.18 12.16
C ASP A 127 -21.35 -7.79 12.78
N ARG A 128 -21.14 -7.66 14.10
CA ARG A 128 -21.27 -6.36 14.79
C ARG A 128 -20.22 -5.35 14.31
N ARG A 129 -18.95 -5.75 14.26
CA ARG A 129 -17.83 -4.86 13.89
C ARG A 129 -17.85 -4.54 12.39
N ALA A 130 -18.16 -5.52 11.54
CA ALA A 130 -18.32 -5.29 10.10
C ALA A 130 -19.49 -4.33 9.80
N ARG A 131 -20.64 -4.44 10.48
CA ARG A 131 -21.75 -3.48 10.33
C ARG A 131 -21.36 -2.05 10.70
N ALA A 132 -20.45 -1.87 11.66
CA ALA A 132 -19.94 -0.56 12.05
C ALA A 132 -18.92 0.01 11.04
N LEU A 133 -18.04 -0.84 10.50
CA LEU A 133 -16.98 -0.44 9.57
C LEU A 133 -17.47 -0.29 8.12
N LEU A 134 -18.41 -1.10 7.66
CA LEU A 134 -18.91 -1.13 6.28
C LEU A 134 -19.28 0.27 5.75
N PRO A 135 -20.14 1.07 6.42
CA PRO A 135 -20.50 2.40 5.91
C PRO A 135 -19.32 3.38 5.92
N LYS A 136 -18.35 3.22 6.83
CA LYS A 136 -17.16 4.06 6.90
C LYS A 136 -16.22 3.78 5.73
N ILE A 137 -15.97 2.49 5.43
CA ILE A 137 -15.14 2.08 4.29
C ILE A 137 -15.83 2.46 2.97
N GLU A 138 -17.15 2.26 2.84
CA GLU A 138 -17.90 2.69 1.66
C GLU A 138 -17.79 4.20 1.42
N LYS A 139 -17.86 5.00 2.50
CA LYS A 139 -17.68 6.45 2.40
C LYS A 139 -16.28 6.83 1.90
N TRP A 140 -15.24 6.10 2.30
CA TRP A 140 -13.88 6.32 1.81
C TRP A 140 -13.71 5.90 0.35
N SER A 141 -14.24 4.74 -0.04
CA SER A 141 -14.29 4.32 -1.45
C SER A 141 -15.03 5.34 -2.32
N ALA A 142 -16.17 5.85 -1.87
CA ALA A 142 -16.91 6.90 -2.57
C ALA A 142 -16.12 8.21 -2.67
N TRP A 143 -15.42 8.59 -1.60
CA TRP A 143 -14.60 9.81 -1.56
C TRP A 143 -13.50 9.80 -2.62
N PHE A 144 -12.88 8.64 -2.90
CA PHE A 144 -11.88 8.51 -3.96
C PHE A 144 -12.44 8.93 -5.32
N TYR A 145 -13.55 8.34 -5.74
CA TYR A 145 -14.15 8.69 -7.04
C TYR A 145 -14.67 10.13 -7.08
N ALA A 146 -15.18 10.65 -5.95
CA ALA A 146 -15.69 12.02 -5.90
C ALA A 146 -14.59 13.09 -5.98
N ASN A 147 -13.40 12.83 -5.43
CA ASN A 147 -12.35 13.85 -5.28
C ASN A 147 -11.11 13.59 -6.13
N ARG A 148 -10.93 12.37 -6.66
CA ARG A 148 -9.73 11.94 -7.39
C ARG A 148 -10.00 11.47 -8.81
N ASP A 149 -11.26 11.40 -9.20
CA ASP A 149 -11.73 11.06 -10.56
C ASP A 149 -12.82 12.08 -11.01
N PRO A 150 -12.48 13.37 -11.15
CA PRO A 150 -13.47 14.42 -11.42
C PRO A 150 -14.17 14.26 -12.77
N HIS A 151 -13.58 13.52 -13.71
CA HIS A 151 -14.14 13.24 -15.03
C HIS A 151 -14.92 11.92 -15.09
N GLY A 152 -14.95 11.15 -13.99
CA GLY A 152 -15.64 9.88 -13.94
C GLY A 152 -15.08 8.89 -14.96
N GLU A 153 -13.76 8.81 -15.10
CA GLU A 153 -13.05 7.88 -15.98
C GLU A 153 -13.08 6.45 -15.43
N GLY A 154 -13.31 6.29 -14.12
CA GLY A 154 -13.23 5.01 -13.41
C GLY A 154 -11.89 4.77 -12.73
N LEU A 155 -10.91 5.66 -12.92
CA LEU A 155 -9.60 5.61 -12.29
C LEU A 155 -9.27 6.90 -11.55
N VAL A 156 -8.66 6.75 -10.39
CA VAL A 156 -8.32 7.86 -9.49
C VAL A 156 -6.85 8.25 -9.64
N ALA A 157 -6.59 9.55 -9.52
CA ALA A 157 -5.24 10.09 -9.47
C ALA A 157 -4.78 10.30 -8.02
N ILE A 158 -3.53 9.93 -7.75
CA ILE A 158 -2.79 10.42 -6.59
C ILE A 158 -2.30 11.84 -6.86
N LEU A 159 -2.31 12.66 -5.81
CA LEU A 159 -1.96 14.09 -5.85
C LEU A 159 -0.64 14.37 -5.14
N HIS A 160 -0.10 13.38 -4.42
CA HIS A 160 1.20 13.43 -3.79
C HIS A 160 1.87 12.04 -3.87
N PRO A 161 3.18 11.91 -4.15
CA PRO A 161 3.85 10.61 -4.26
C PRO A 161 3.67 9.69 -3.05
N TRP A 162 3.71 10.23 -1.83
CA TRP A 162 3.39 9.51 -0.58
C TRP A 162 2.04 8.81 -0.55
N GLU A 163 1.05 9.26 -1.34
CA GLU A 163 -0.25 8.60 -1.40
C GLU A 163 -0.18 7.24 -2.08
N ALA A 164 0.81 6.99 -2.93
CA ALA A 164 1.02 5.68 -3.54
C ALA A 164 1.53 4.64 -2.53
N GLY A 165 2.12 5.10 -1.41
CA GLY A 165 2.97 4.28 -0.55
C GLY A 165 4.29 3.89 -1.22
N ARG A 166 4.66 4.54 -2.35
CA ARG A 166 5.85 4.24 -3.16
C ARG A 166 6.74 5.47 -3.39
N ASP A 167 7.07 6.17 -2.31
CA ASP A 167 7.46 7.59 -2.28
C ASP A 167 8.39 8.09 -3.39
N ASN A 168 9.48 7.38 -3.67
CA ASN A 168 10.52 7.82 -4.61
C ASN A 168 10.59 6.96 -5.88
N SER A 169 9.50 6.25 -6.21
CA SER A 169 9.42 5.47 -7.43
C SER A 169 9.76 6.32 -8.65
N ILE A 170 10.34 5.65 -9.66
CA ILE A 170 10.70 6.27 -10.95
C ILE A 170 9.46 6.77 -11.70
N ASP A 171 8.28 6.22 -11.41
CA ASP A 171 6.99 6.65 -11.96
C ASP A 171 6.70 8.14 -11.76
N TRP A 172 7.28 8.73 -10.72
CA TRP A 172 6.97 10.10 -10.31
C TRP A 172 7.93 11.12 -10.92
N ASP A 173 9.13 10.70 -11.37
CA ASP A 173 10.27 11.61 -11.60
C ASP A 173 9.90 12.78 -12.54
N GLU A 174 9.41 12.48 -13.74
CA GLU A 174 9.05 13.50 -14.73
C GLU A 174 7.89 14.40 -14.25
N ALA A 175 6.88 13.82 -13.60
CA ALA A 175 5.76 14.60 -13.10
C ALA A 175 6.16 15.51 -11.93
N PHE A 176 7.14 15.07 -11.15
CA PHE A 176 7.63 15.79 -10.00
C PHE A 176 8.48 16.99 -10.41
N GLU A 177 9.17 16.96 -11.55
CA GLU A 177 9.90 18.12 -12.08
C GLU A 177 9.01 19.37 -12.24
N ARG A 178 7.70 19.20 -12.45
CA ARG A 178 6.72 20.31 -12.55
C ARG A 178 6.31 20.89 -11.21
N VAL A 179 6.55 20.18 -10.11
CA VAL A 179 6.24 20.66 -8.77
C VAL A 179 7.25 21.75 -8.40
N PRO A 180 6.80 22.96 -8.03
CA PRO A 180 7.72 24.02 -7.62
C PRO A 180 8.47 23.69 -6.33
N THR A 181 9.61 24.34 -6.13
CA THR A 181 10.42 24.25 -4.90
C THR A 181 10.50 25.57 -4.16
N ASP A 182 10.04 26.67 -4.77
CA ASP A 182 10.16 28.01 -4.22
C ASP A 182 9.05 28.30 -3.20
N GLY A 183 9.39 29.10 -2.19
CA GLY A 183 8.42 29.62 -1.21
C GLY A 183 8.10 28.67 -0.05
N ILE A 184 8.74 27.49 0.04
CA ILE A 184 8.57 26.57 1.16
C ILE A 184 9.21 27.08 2.45
N ALA A 185 8.60 26.79 3.60
CA ALA A 185 9.18 27.14 4.90
C ALA A 185 10.46 26.34 5.16
N PRO A 186 11.45 26.91 5.87
CA PRO A 186 12.66 26.18 6.27
C PRO A 186 12.31 24.96 7.14
N TYR A 187 12.99 23.84 6.89
CA TYR A 187 12.73 22.59 7.60
C TYR A 187 14.01 21.76 7.80
N LYS A 188 13.92 20.77 8.71
CA LYS A 188 14.99 19.81 8.95
C LYS A 188 14.46 18.38 8.86
N ARG A 189 15.01 17.59 7.95
CA ARG A 189 14.68 16.17 7.80
C ARG A 189 15.12 15.36 9.02
N ARG A 190 14.31 14.34 9.34
CA ARG A 190 14.54 13.39 10.43
C ARG A 190 14.80 11.97 9.94
N ASP A 191 14.26 11.60 8.77
CA ASP A 191 14.37 10.25 8.22
C ASP A 191 15.83 9.83 7.96
N THR A 192 16.70 10.76 7.54
CA THR A 192 18.13 10.50 7.34
C THR A 192 18.93 10.29 8.63
N GLN A 193 18.30 10.45 9.81
CA GLN A 193 18.89 10.11 11.11
C GLN A 193 18.65 8.65 11.47
N HIS A 194 17.70 8.00 10.81
CA HIS A 194 17.23 6.65 11.12
C HIS A 194 17.50 5.64 9.99
N ALA A 195 17.87 6.10 8.79
CA ALA A 195 18.24 5.29 7.64
C ALA A 195 19.40 5.91 6.85
N ASP A 196 20.12 5.10 6.09
CA ASP A 196 21.23 5.56 5.25
C ASP A 196 20.75 6.64 4.25
N PRO A 197 21.33 7.86 4.27
CA PRO A 197 20.94 8.93 3.34
C PRO A 197 21.02 8.54 1.87
N ALA A 198 21.95 7.66 1.47
CA ALA A 198 22.08 7.19 0.09
C ALA A 198 20.88 6.36 -0.38
N HIS A 199 20.11 5.80 0.57
CA HIS A 199 18.93 4.99 0.31
C HIS A 199 17.63 5.79 0.40
N ARG A 200 17.67 7.10 0.68
CA ARG A 200 16.49 7.97 0.92
C ARG A 200 16.27 8.98 -0.22
N PRO A 201 15.07 9.60 -0.34
CA PRO A 201 14.81 10.63 -1.35
C PRO A 201 15.78 11.82 -1.22
N THR A 202 16.05 12.52 -2.32
CA THR A 202 16.98 13.67 -2.34
C THR A 202 16.39 14.90 -1.63
N LYS A 203 17.22 15.93 -1.36
CA LYS A 203 16.72 17.20 -0.82
C LYS A 203 15.72 17.86 -1.76
N GLU A 204 16.04 17.89 -3.05
CA GLU A 204 15.20 18.49 -4.09
C GLU A 204 13.84 17.78 -4.20
N GLN A 205 13.81 16.47 -3.97
CA GLN A 205 12.55 15.73 -3.88
C GLN A 205 11.76 16.13 -2.62
N TYR A 206 12.42 16.28 -1.47
CA TYR A 206 11.77 16.74 -0.24
C TYR A 206 11.23 18.17 -0.32
N ASP A 207 11.92 19.07 -1.00
CA ASP A 207 11.46 20.45 -1.22
C ASP A 207 10.10 20.44 -1.95
N ARG A 208 9.96 19.58 -2.96
CA ARG A 208 8.70 19.40 -3.70
C ARG A 208 7.60 18.71 -2.89
N TYR A 209 7.93 17.72 -2.05
CA TYR A 209 6.94 17.09 -1.16
C TYR A 209 6.33 18.16 -0.23
N LEU A 210 7.18 18.97 0.39
CA LEU A 210 6.71 20.03 1.27
C LEU A 210 5.98 21.14 0.52
N TRP A 211 6.37 21.46 -0.71
CA TRP A 211 5.62 22.41 -1.52
C TRP A 211 4.16 21.96 -1.70
N LEU A 212 3.94 20.69 -2.06
CA LEU A 212 2.58 20.14 -2.18
C LEU A 212 1.82 20.19 -0.85
N VAL A 213 2.48 19.84 0.26
CA VAL A 213 1.87 19.93 1.61
C VAL A 213 1.44 21.36 1.94
N GLU A 214 2.33 22.34 1.75
CA GLU A 214 2.03 23.74 2.03
C GLU A 214 0.96 24.30 1.08
N HIS A 215 0.98 23.89 -0.19
CA HIS A 215 -0.01 24.27 -1.18
C HIS A 215 -1.41 23.77 -0.80
N PHE A 216 -1.54 22.48 -0.48
CA PHE A 216 -2.82 21.89 -0.07
C PHE A 216 -3.31 22.42 1.28
N ARG A 217 -2.40 22.69 2.22
CA ARG A 217 -2.70 23.39 3.48
C ARG A 217 -3.21 24.81 3.22
N GLY A 218 -2.62 25.53 2.27
CA GLY A 218 -3.06 26.87 1.85
C GLY A 218 -4.48 26.89 1.24
N LEU A 219 -4.93 25.75 0.72
CA LEU A 219 -6.31 25.53 0.25
C LEU A 219 -7.24 25.03 1.36
N GLY A 220 -6.78 25.00 2.61
CA GLY A 220 -7.53 24.55 3.77
C GLY A 220 -7.83 23.06 3.78
N TRP A 221 -7.03 22.25 3.07
CA TRP A 221 -7.26 20.81 2.88
C TRP A 221 -8.64 20.48 2.29
N ASP A 222 -9.19 21.39 1.47
CA ASP A 222 -10.47 21.19 0.79
C ASP A 222 -10.31 20.23 -0.39
N ASN A 223 -10.63 18.95 -0.16
CA ASN A 223 -10.50 17.87 -1.14
C ASN A 223 -11.28 18.11 -2.45
N THR A 224 -12.29 18.98 -2.45
CA THR A 224 -13.01 19.34 -3.68
C THR A 224 -12.19 20.22 -4.63
N LYS A 225 -11.07 20.78 -4.15
CA LYS A 225 -10.17 21.67 -4.91
C LYS A 225 -8.80 21.05 -5.19
N LEU A 226 -8.36 20.10 -4.36
CA LEU A 226 -6.95 19.65 -4.39
C LEU A 226 -6.58 18.98 -5.71
N HIS A 227 -7.50 18.25 -6.35
CA HIS A 227 -7.22 17.63 -7.64
C HIS A 227 -6.80 18.68 -8.67
N ASP A 228 -7.66 19.66 -8.93
CA ASP A 228 -7.44 20.69 -9.95
C ASP A 228 -6.27 21.62 -9.61
N ALA A 229 -5.95 21.76 -8.33
CA ALA A 229 -4.83 22.59 -7.88
C ALA A 229 -3.47 21.88 -7.93
N SER A 230 -3.44 20.54 -7.95
CA SER A 230 -2.18 19.80 -7.90
C SER A 230 -1.46 19.79 -9.26
N PRO A 231 -0.18 20.22 -9.34
CA PRO A 231 0.66 20.02 -10.53
C PRO A 231 1.13 18.56 -10.70
N PHE A 232 0.86 17.72 -9.71
CA PHE A 232 1.15 16.29 -9.70
C PHE A 232 -0.18 15.51 -9.69
N GLN A 233 -0.50 14.82 -10.78
CA GLN A 233 -1.73 14.03 -10.91
C GLN A 233 -1.39 12.72 -11.64
N ILE A 234 -1.13 11.65 -10.88
CA ILE A 234 -0.77 10.36 -11.47
C ILE A 234 -1.86 9.33 -11.23
N VAL A 235 -2.34 8.70 -12.30
CA VAL A 235 -3.17 7.51 -12.21
C VAL A 235 -2.25 6.29 -12.10
N ASP A 236 -2.07 5.81 -10.87
CA ASP A 236 -1.26 4.63 -10.56
C ASP A 236 -2.08 3.34 -10.73
N PRO A 237 -1.70 2.41 -11.63
CA PRO A 237 -2.43 1.15 -11.83
C PRO A 237 -2.47 0.28 -10.57
N GLY A 238 -1.40 0.26 -9.76
CA GLY A 238 -1.35 -0.52 -8.52
C GLY A 238 -2.32 0.03 -7.48
N PHE A 239 -2.36 1.35 -7.30
CA PHE A 239 -3.31 2.03 -6.42
C PHE A 239 -4.76 1.74 -6.83
N ASN A 240 -5.05 1.87 -8.12
CA ASN A 240 -6.40 1.65 -8.66
C ASN A 240 -6.82 0.18 -8.57
N ALA A 241 -5.91 -0.77 -8.80
CA ALA A 241 -6.21 -2.19 -8.61
C ALA A 241 -6.53 -2.53 -7.15
N ILE A 242 -5.83 -1.92 -6.20
CA ILE A 242 -6.16 -2.04 -4.77
C ILE A 242 -7.57 -1.50 -4.48
N LEU A 243 -7.92 -0.33 -5.03
CA LEU A 243 -9.27 0.24 -4.89
C LEU A 243 -10.36 -0.64 -5.51
N ILE A 244 -10.13 -1.14 -6.73
CA ILE A 244 -11.06 -2.04 -7.44
C ILE A 244 -11.28 -3.31 -6.62
N ARG A 245 -10.20 -3.97 -6.17
CA ARG A 245 -10.29 -5.15 -5.32
C ARG A 245 -10.98 -4.85 -4.00
N GLY A 246 -10.68 -3.71 -3.38
CA GLY A 246 -11.34 -3.23 -2.17
C GLY A 246 -12.84 -3.04 -2.35
N CYS A 247 -13.30 -2.50 -3.49
CA CYS A 247 -14.71 -2.39 -3.83
C CYS A 247 -15.38 -3.76 -4.02
N GLU A 248 -14.77 -4.70 -4.76
CA GLU A 248 -15.31 -6.07 -4.90
C GLU A 248 -15.49 -6.76 -3.53
N ASP A 249 -14.50 -6.60 -2.66
CA ASP A 249 -14.46 -7.25 -1.36
C ASP A 249 -15.46 -6.60 -0.39
N LEU A 250 -15.57 -5.27 -0.41
CA LEU A 250 -16.57 -4.54 0.34
C LEU A 250 -18.00 -4.93 -0.10
N ALA A 251 -18.20 -5.12 -1.41
CA ALA A 251 -19.50 -5.57 -1.93
C ALA A 251 -19.88 -6.95 -1.43
N SER A 252 -18.90 -7.86 -1.32
CA SER A 252 -19.12 -9.22 -0.81
C SER A 252 -19.53 -9.20 0.67
N VAL A 253 -18.87 -8.36 1.50
CA VAL A 253 -19.25 -8.19 2.91
C VAL A 253 -20.62 -7.52 3.04
N ALA A 254 -20.91 -6.50 2.22
CA ALA A 254 -22.21 -5.83 2.23
C ALA A 254 -23.37 -6.81 1.92
N GLU A 255 -23.21 -7.67 0.91
CA GLU A 255 -24.18 -8.71 0.55
C GLU A 255 -24.38 -9.71 1.69
N ALA A 256 -23.30 -10.18 2.33
CA ALA A 256 -23.37 -11.07 3.49
C ALA A 256 -24.12 -10.45 4.68
N LEU A 257 -24.05 -9.12 4.84
CA LEU A 257 -24.74 -8.36 5.88
C LEU A 257 -26.16 -7.90 5.49
N GLY A 258 -26.60 -8.15 4.25
CA GLY A 258 -27.91 -7.79 3.71
C GLY A 258 -28.01 -6.38 3.12
N ASP A 259 -26.90 -5.66 2.95
CA ASP A 259 -26.85 -4.33 2.33
C ASP A 259 -26.59 -4.43 0.80
N MET A 260 -27.64 -4.77 0.07
CA MET A 260 -27.57 -4.99 -1.38
C MET A 260 -27.28 -3.72 -2.18
N ASP A 261 -27.64 -2.55 -1.66
CA ASP A 261 -27.39 -1.28 -2.34
C ASP A 261 -25.91 -0.90 -2.30
N THR A 262 -25.25 -1.05 -1.15
CA THR A 262 -23.80 -0.88 -1.04
C THR A 262 -23.07 -1.93 -1.86
N ALA A 263 -23.55 -3.18 -1.88
CA ALA A 263 -22.98 -4.22 -2.72
C ALA A 263 -23.01 -3.86 -4.21
N ARG A 264 -24.16 -3.42 -4.73
CA ARG A 264 -24.32 -3.02 -6.12
C ARG A 264 -23.42 -1.85 -6.49
N ARG A 265 -23.43 -0.75 -5.71
CA ARG A 265 -22.60 0.44 -5.99
C ARG A 265 -21.12 0.11 -6.11
N ASN A 266 -20.62 -0.78 -5.25
CA ASN A 266 -19.22 -1.17 -5.26
C ASN A 266 -18.88 -2.13 -6.41
N ARG A 267 -19.78 -3.05 -6.78
CA ARG A 267 -19.62 -3.86 -8.00
C ARG A 267 -19.57 -2.98 -9.25
N ASP A 268 -20.44 -1.98 -9.34
CA ASP A 268 -20.47 -1.03 -10.46
C ASP A 268 -19.13 -0.25 -10.56
N ARG A 269 -18.59 0.24 -9.44
CA ARG A 269 -17.28 0.90 -9.37
C ARG A 269 -16.13 -0.03 -9.78
N ALA A 270 -16.10 -1.25 -9.24
CA ALA A 270 -15.08 -2.23 -9.54
C ALA A 270 -15.08 -2.60 -11.03
N ALA A 271 -16.25 -2.88 -11.61
CA ALA A 271 -16.38 -3.21 -13.03
C ALA A 271 -15.93 -2.03 -13.93
N LYS A 272 -16.32 -0.80 -13.59
CA LYS A 272 -15.89 0.40 -14.33
C LYS A 272 -14.39 0.62 -14.25
N GLY A 273 -13.80 0.53 -13.06
CA GLY A 273 -12.36 0.70 -12.86
C GLY A 273 -11.56 -0.39 -13.57
N LEU A 274 -12.03 -1.64 -13.54
CA LEU A 274 -11.38 -2.76 -14.23
C LEU A 274 -11.36 -2.55 -15.75
N ALA A 275 -12.46 -2.08 -16.32
CA ALA A 275 -12.52 -1.75 -17.75
C ALA A 275 -11.58 -0.57 -18.10
N ALA A 276 -11.48 0.43 -17.22
CA ALA A 276 -10.61 1.59 -17.44
C ALA A 276 -9.12 1.26 -17.28
N LEU A 277 -8.75 0.29 -16.43
CA LEU A 277 -7.35 -0.15 -16.24
C LEU A 277 -6.69 -0.59 -17.55
N GLU A 278 -7.42 -1.18 -18.50
CA GLU A 278 -6.85 -1.63 -19.79
C GLU A 278 -6.23 -0.47 -20.59
N ALA A 279 -6.68 0.77 -20.40
CA ALA A 279 -6.08 1.94 -21.04
C ALA A 279 -4.65 2.23 -20.55
N LEU A 280 -4.25 1.64 -19.41
CA LEU A 280 -2.91 1.77 -18.84
C LEU A 280 -1.96 0.68 -19.31
N TRP A 281 -2.44 -0.32 -20.07
CA TRP A 281 -1.60 -1.42 -20.53
C TRP A 281 -0.58 -0.97 -21.58
N SER A 282 0.68 -1.42 -21.42
CA SER A 282 1.73 -1.22 -22.41
C SER A 282 2.21 -2.56 -22.97
N ASP A 283 1.94 -2.80 -24.25
CA ASP A 283 2.44 -3.99 -24.95
C ASP A 283 3.97 -4.02 -25.03
N ARG A 284 4.61 -2.84 -25.08
CA ARG A 284 6.08 -2.72 -25.07
C ARG A 284 6.69 -3.31 -23.79
N HIS A 285 6.07 -3.02 -22.64
CA HIS A 285 6.58 -3.44 -21.34
C HIS A 285 5.94 -4.75 -20.84
N GLY A 286 4.83 -5.18 -21.44
CA GLY A 286 4.08 -6.35 -20.98
C GLY A 286 3.44 -6.18 -19.60
N GLN A 287 3.19 -4.92 -19.19
CA GLN A 287 2.58 -4.56 -17.91
C GLN A 287 1.81 -3.24 -18.03
N TYR A 288 1.06 -2.89 -16.99
CA TYR A 288 0.43 -1.58 -16.87
C TYR A 288 1.47 -0.50 -16.52
N LEU A 289 1.24 0.73 -16.98
CA LEU A 289 2.07 1.88 -16.64
C LEU A 289 1.23 2.95 -15.93
N CYS A 290 1.88 3.80 -15.15
CA CYS A 290 1.23 5.00 -14.64
C CYS A 290 0.80 5.91 -15.80
N LEU A 291 -0.34 6.59 -15.68
CA LEU A 291 -0.74 7.69 -16.57
C LEU A 291 -0.53 9.01 -15.84
N ASP A 292 0.26 9.89 -16.43
CA ASP A 292 0.34 11.28 -16.00
C ASP A 292 -0.85 12.05 -16.58
N ARG A 293 -1.82 12.38 -15.72
CA ARG A 293 -3.07 13.04 -16.13
C ARG A 293 -2.82 14.47 -16.61
N VAL A 294 -1.76 15.14 -16.15
CA VAL A 294 -1.42 16.50 -16.59
C VAL A 294 -0.93 16.50 -18.03
N SER A 295 -0.10 15.53 -18.42
CA SER A 295 0.42 15.43 -19.78
C SER A 295 -0.43 14.56 -20.72
N GLY A 296 -1.32 13.74 -20.17
CA GLY A 296 -2.15 12.78 -20.90
C GLY A 296 -1.36 11.57 -21.43
N LYS A 297 -0.17 11.30 -20.89
CA LYS A 297 0.75 10.26 -21.39
C LYS A 297 1.01 9.17 -20.36
N LEU A 298 1.14 7.94 -20.84
CA LEU A 298 1.73 6.87 -20.04
C LEU A 298 3.18 7.21 -19.70
N VAL A 299 3.54 7.02 -18.43
CA VAL A 299 4.89 7.19 -17.92
C VAL A 299 5.74 6.00 -18.36
N ASP A 300 6.86 6.25 -19.04
CA ASP A 300 7.78 5.19 -19.51
C ASP A 300 8.61 4.65 -18.33
N SER A 301 7.97 3.88 -17.45
CA SER A 301 8.52 3.34 -16.20
C SER A 301 7.92 1.98 -15.86
N ALA A 302 8.77 0.96 -15.88
CA ALA A 302 8.42 -0.43 -15.63
C ALA A 302 8.50 -0.80 -14.12
N SER A 303 7.73 -0.11 -13.28
CA SER A 303 7.74 -0.31 -11.82
C SER A 303 6.81 -1.43 -11.35
N ILE A 304 6.96 -1.85 -10.10
CA ILE A 304 6.04 -2.80 -9.45
C ILE A 304 4.58 -2.31 -9.39
N GLY A 305 4.34 -1.00 -9.52
CA GLY A 305 3.00 -0.44 -9.68
C GLY A 305 2.25 -1.06 -10.87
N GLY A 306 2.97 -1.40 -11.94
CA GLY A 306 2.46 -2.08 -13.12
C GLY A 306 2.16 -3.58 -12.97
N LEU A 307 2.70 -4.20 -11.91
CA LEU A 307 2.56 -5.64 -11.62
C LEU A 307 1.49 -5.93 -10.57
N ILE A 308 1.28 -5.01 -9.62
CA ILE A 308 0.23 -5.10 -8.60
C ILE A 308 -1.19 -5.29 -9.17
N PRO A 309 -1.56 -4.84 -10.39
CA PRO A 309 -2.88 -5.07 -10.96
C PRO A 309 -3.38 -6.51 -10.97
N VAL A 310 -2.49 -7.51 -10.91
CA VAL A 310 -2.88 -8.92 -10.71
C VAL A 310 -3.72 -9.14 -9.45
N PHE A 311 -3.63 -8.25 -8.45
CA PHE A 311 -4.44 -8.26 -7.24
C PHE A 311 -5.95 -8.02 -7.52
N ALA A 312 -6.28 -7.33 -8.60
CA ALA A 312 -7.65 -7.21 -9.11
C ALA A 312 -7.95 -8.32 -10.13
N ALA A 313 -9.23 -8.47 -10.53
CA ALA A 313 -9.65 -9.48 -11.49
C ALA A 313 -9.31 -9.10 -12.96
N ILE A 314 -8.04 -8.79 -13.24
CA ILE A 314 -7.54 -8.45 -14.59
C ILE A 314 -7.67 -9.64 -15.56
N PRO A 315 -7.65 -9.40 -16.89
CA PRO A 315 -7.70 -10.47 -17.87
C PRO A 315 -6.54 -11.48 -17.70
N ALA A 316 -6.79 -12.75 -18.00
CA ALA A 316 -5.87 -13.85 -17.74
C ALA A 316 -4.53 -13.69 -18.50
N GLU A 317 -4.59 -13.16 -19.72
CA GLU A 317 -3.44 -12.84 -20.55
C GLU A 317 -2.55 -11.74 -19.94
N ARG A 318 -3.14 -10.79 -19.20
CA ARG A 318 -2.38 -9.74 -18.49
C ARG A 318 -1.68 -10.33 -17.28
N ALA A 319 -2.37 -11.18 -16.53
CA ALA A 319 -1.75 -11.94 -15.43
C ALA A 319 -0.61 -12.83 -15.95
N GLU A 320 -0.75 -13.42 -17.14
CA GLU A 320 0.31 -14.23 -17.76
C GLU A 320 1.56 -13.44 -18.16
N ALA A 321 1.36 -12.27 -18.77
CA ALA A 321 2.46 -11.38 -19.09
C ALA A 321 3.21 -10.90 -17.83
N ILE A 322 2.48 -10.53 -16.77
CA ILE A 322 3.07 -10.16 -15.46
C ILE A 322 3.86 -11.35 -14.87
N GLY A 323 3.32 -12.57 -14.93
CA GLY A 323 4.01 -13.78 -14.50
C GLY A 323 5.34 -14.00 -15.25
N THR A 324 5.32 -13.80 -16.57
CA THR A 324 6.52 -13.89 -17.41
C THR A 324 7.57 -12.85 -17.04
N ILE A 325 7.18 -11.62 -16.70
CA ILE A 325 8.11 -10.58 -16.21
C ILE A 325 8.80 -11.04 -14.92
N ILE A 326 8.04 -11.57 -13.97
CA ILE A 326 8.58 -12.02 -12.68
C ILE A 326 9.52 -13.22 -12.85
N GLN A 327 9.20 -14.14 -13.76
CA GLN A 327 10.10 -15.25 -14.12
C GLN A 327 11.42 -14.72 -14.71
N ARG A 328 11.37 -13.74 -15.62
CA ARG A 328 12.57 -13.10 -16.18
C ARG A 328 13.39 -12.36 -15.11
N GLN A 329 12.74 -11.73 -14.13
CA GLN A 329 13.46 -11.16 -12.99
C GLN A 329 14.20 -12.25 -12.20
N ALA A 330 13.59 -13.41 -11.98
CA ALA A 330 14.21 -14.53 -11.25
C ALA A 330 15.41 -15.16 -11.99
N GLU A 331 15.57 -14.92 -13.29
CA GLU A 331 16.79 -15.32 -14.03
C GLU A 331 18.01 -14.43 -13.68
N LYS A 332 17.79 -13.22 -13.17
CA LYS A 332 18.83 -12.21 -12.90
C LYS A 332 19.01 -11.91 -11.41
N LEU A 333 17.90 -11.97 -10.66
CA LEU A 333 17.82 -11.60 -9.26
C LEU A 333 17.77 -12.86 -8.40
N LYS A 334 18.40 -12.80 -7.23
CA LYS A 334 18.28 -13.86 -6.22
C LYS A 334 16.89 -13.82 -5.57
N TYR A 335 16.37 -12.61 -5.36
CA TYR A 335 15.08 -12.38 -4.71
C TYR A 335 14.14 -11.54 -5.59
N VAL A 336 12.88 -11.95 -5.64
CA VAL A 336 11.80 -11.31 -6.41
C VAL A 336 10.60 -11.00 -5.49
N VAL A 337 9.77 -10.02 -5.78
CA VAL A 337 9.72 -9.16 -6.98
C VAL A 337 10.41 -7.83 -6.70
N ALA A 338 11.29 -7.38 -7.60
CA ALA A 338 11.93 -6.08 -7.49
C ALA A 338 10.92 -4.94 -7.72
N SER A 339 11.10 -3.83 -7.00
CA SER A 339 10.21 -2.66 -7.12
C SER A 339 10.32 -1.92 -8.46
N HIS A 340 11.35 -2.21 -9.26
CA HIS A 340 11.56 -1.68 -10.60
C HIS A 340 12.27 -2.71 -11.50
N ASP A 341 12.11 -2.63 -12.83
CA ASP A 341 12.80 -3.52 -13.77
C ASP A 341 14.33 -3.43 -13.61
N PRO A 342 15.03 -4.54 -13.32
CA PRO A 342 16.50 -4.56 -13.20
C PRO A 342 17.27 -4.23 -14.49
N ASN A 343 16.58 -4.11 -15.64
CA ASN A 343 17.19 -3.70 -16.91
C ASN A 343 17.08 -2.21 -17.20
N ASP A 344 16.34 -1.47 -16.38
CA ASP A 344 16.25 -0.03 -16.51
C ASP A 344 17.51 0.62 -15.91
N ASP A 345 18.14 1.54 -16.63
CA ASP A 345 19.35 2.24 -16.18
C ASP A 345 19.12 3.05 -14.88
N ARG A 346 17.86 3.33 -14.53
CA ARG A 346 17.47 4.03 -13.30
C ARG A 346 17.32 3.11 -12.09
N PHE A 347 17.42 1.79 -12.28
CA PHE A 347 17.33 0.79 -11.22
C PHE A 347 18.42 1.00 -10.15
N ASP A 348 18.02 0.98 -8.89
CA ASP A 348 18.94 1.04 -7.76
C ASP A 348 18.52 0.00 -6.72
N ALA A 349 19.35 -1.02 -6.55
CA ALA A 349 19.08 -2.20 -5.72
C ALA A 349 18.78 -1.90 -4.25
N LYS A 350 19.20 -0.74 -3.72
CA LYS A 350 19.07 -0.39 -2.30
C LYS A 350 18.26 0.87 -2.04
N ARG A 351 17.94 1.66 -3.08
CA ARG A 351 17.23 2.93 -2.93
C ARG A 351 15.72 2.78 -2.94
N TYR A 352 15.16 2.35 -1.80
CA TYR A 352 13.74 2.45 -1.47
C TYR A 352 12.80 1.84 -2.54
N TRP A 353 12.05 2.63 -3.31
CA TRP A 353 11.12 2.12 -4.35
C TRP A 353 11.69 2.10 -5.77
N ARG A 354 13.03 2.00 -5.91
CA ARG A 354 13.73 2.00 -7.22
C ARG A 354 14.40 0.68 -7.60
N GLY A 355 14.07 -0.40 -6.91
CA GLY A 355 14.73 -1.69 -7.13
C GLY A 355 14.55 -2.72 -6.01
N PRO A 356 14.59 -2.35 -4.72
CA PRO A 356 14.43 -3.30 -3.62
C PRO A 356 13.18 -4.18 -3.70
N VAL A 357 13.23 -5.33 -3.04
CA VAL A 357 12.09 -6.23 -2.82
C VAL A 357 11.30 -5.80 -1.60
N TRP A 358 9.98 -5.79 -1.73
CA TRP A 358 9.02 -5.39 -0.68
C TRP A 358 8.00 -6.50 -0.45
N LEU A 359 8.00 -7.10 0.74
CA LEU A 359 7.11 -8.22 1.03
C LEU A 359 5.63 -7.86 0.98
N VAL A 360 5.29 -6.61 1.29
CA VAL A 360 3.92 -6.08 1.18
C VAL A 360 3.40 -6.15 -0.27
N CYS A 361 4.23 -5.81 -1.26
CA CYS A 361 3.87 -5.91 -2.67
C CYS A 361 3.87 -7.36 -3.14
N ASN A 362 4.84 -8.17 -2.68
CA ASN A 362 4.85 -9.61 -2.95
C ASN A 362 3.55 -10.28 -2.48
N PHE A 363 3.03 -9.91 -1.31
CA PHE A 363 1.75 -10.43 -0.81
C PHE A 363 0.57 -10.07 -1.73
N LEU A 364 0.48 -8.83 -2.18
CA LEU A 364 -0.59 -8.41 -3.09
C LEU A 364 -0.53 -9.19 -4.41
N ILE A 365 0.67 -9.34 -4.98
CA ILE A 365 0.90 -10.08 -6.22
C ILE A 365 0.57 -11.57 -6.05
N VAL A 366 1.05 -12.19 -4.97
CA VAL A 366 0.76 -13.60 -4.61
C VAL A 366 -0.73 -13.81 -4.44
N ASN A 367 -1.43 -12.93 -3.70
CA ASN A 367 -2.88 -13.03 -3.52
C ASN A 367 -3.63 -12.98 -4.86
N GLY A 368 -3.21 -12.09 -5.75
CA GLY A 368 -3.73 -11.97 -7.10
C GLY A 368 -3.53 -13.23 -7.94
N PHE A 369 -2.29 -13.73 -7.99
CA PHE A 369 -1.97 -14.95 -8.74
C PHE A 369 -2.73 -16.17 -8.23
N LEU A 370 -2.86 -16.36 -6.92
CA LEU A 370 -3.66 -17.45 -6.36
C LEU A 370 -5.13 -17.35 -6.81
N LYS A 371 -5.72 -16.15 -6.80
CA LYS A 371 -7.10 -15.92 -7.28
C LYS A 371 -7.23 -16.16 -8.79
N ALA A 372 -6.16 -15.90 -9.56
CA ALA A 372 -6.09 -16.14 -11.00
C ALA A 372 -5.70 -17.59 -11.38
N GLY A 373 -5.52 -18.49 -10.41
CA GLY A 373 -5.11 -19.89 -10.66
C GLY A 373 -3.64 -20.07 -11.06
N ARG A 374 -2.79 -19.09 -10.75
CA ARG A 374 -1.37 -19.01 -11.11
C ARG A 374 -0.48 -19.43 -9.94
N GLN A 375 -0.61 -20.70 -9.56
CA GLN A 375 0.04 -21.26 -8.37
C GLN A 375 1.57 -21.23 -8.49
N GLU A 376 2.13 -21.52 -9.66
CA GLU A 376 3.59 -21.58 -9.85
C GLU A 376 4.26 -20.23 -9.62
N GLU A 377 3.67 -19.15 -10.13
CA GLU A 377 4.14 -17.78 -9.90
C GLU A 377 3.99 -17.37 -8.43
N ALA A 378 2.86 -17.72 -7.81
CA ALA A 378 2.64 -17.46 -6.38
C ALA A 378 3.66 -18.19 -5.50
N ASP A 379 3.98 -19.45 -5.82
CA ASP A 379 4.94 -20.27 -5.08
C ASP A 379 6.37 -19.78 -5.26
N LEU A 380 6.74 -19.30 -6.45
CA LEU A 380 8.02 -18.66 -6.72
C LEU A 380 8.25 -17.46 -5.78
N ILE A 381 7.29 -16.53 -5.75
CA ILE A 381 7.39 -15.31 -4.94
C ILE A 381 7.35 -15.63 -3.44
N THR A 382 6.48 -16.55 -3.03
CA THR A 382 6.34 -16.97 -1.63
C THR A 382 7.65 -17.59 -1.11
N ARG A 383 8.24 -18.52 -1.88
CA ARG A 383 9.53 -19.14 -1.54
C ARG A 383 10.64 -18.10 -1.48
N SER A 384 10.75 -17.25 -2.51
CA SER A 384 11.75 -16.19 -2.55
C SER A 384 11.65 -15.25 -1.33
N SER A 385 10.42 -14.89 -0.94
CA SER A 385 10.16 -14.04 0.23
C SER A 385 10.56 -14.73 1.53
N LEU A 386 10.23 -16.01 1.72
CA LEU A 386 10.54 -16.71 2.96
C LEU A 386 12.03 -17.03 3.10
N GLU A 387 12.72 -17.37 2.01
CA GLU A 387 14.20 -17.53 1.99
C GLU A 387 14.91 -16.23 2.38
N LEU A 388 14.39 -15.10 1.92
CA LEU A 388 14.89 -13.78 2.29
C LEU A 388 14.68 -13.47 3.78
N ILE A 389 13.54 -13.87 4.36
CA ILE A 389 13.29 -13.72 5.80
C ILE A 389 14.19 -14.63 6.64
N GLU A 390 14.43 -15.86 6.18
CA GLU A 390 15.39 -16.77 6.80
C GLU A 390 16.80 -16.17 6.83
N GLN A 391 17.22 -15.52 5.74
CA GLN A 391 18.54 -14.92 5.63
C GLN A 391 18.67 -13.63 6.46
N SER A 392 17.68 -12.76 6.39
CA SER A 392 17.86 -11.33 6.69
C SER A 392 16.86 -10.74 7.70
N GLY A 393 15.96 -11.55 8.26
CA GLY A 393 15.00 -11.10 9.26
C GLY A 393 13.92 -10.19 8.69
N PHE A 394 13.27 -9.38 9.53
CA PHE A 394 12.03 -8.64 9.23
C PHE A 394 12.27 -7.16 8.93
N ALA A 395 13.08 -6.86 7.91
CA ALA A 395 13.32 -5.49 7.46
C ALA A 395 12.16 -4.91 6.64
N GLU A 396 12.22 -3.61 6.35
CA GLU A 396 11.22 -2.89 5.53
C GLU A 396 11.29 -3.35 4.06
N TYR A 397 12.50 -3.43 3.51
CA TYR A 397 12.80 -3.84 2.14
C TYR A 397 14.23 -4.39 2.03
N TYR A 398 14.56 -4.99 0.88
CA TYR A 398 15.79 -5.79 0.72
C TYR A 398 16.42 -5.63 -0.64
N ASP A 399 17.75 -5.69 -0.70
CA ASP A 399 18.50 -5.78 -1.96
C ASP A 399 18.14 -7.08 -2.70
N PRO A 400 17.67 -7.03 -3.97
CA PRO A 400 17.24 -8.21 -4.72
C PRO A 400 18.38 -9.15 -5.14
N TYR A 401 19.63 -8.68 -5.18
CA TYR A 401 20.79 -9.50 -5.54
C TYR A 401 21.34 -10.23 -4.32
N THR A 402 21.46 -9.53 -3.19
CA THR A 402 22.19 -10.03 -2.01
C THR A 402 21.26 -10.47 -0.88
N GLY A 403 20.04 -9.94 -0.82
CA GLY A 403 19.12 -10.06 0.30
C GLY A 403 19.46 -9.15 1.48
N GLU A 404 20.40 -8.22 1.33
CA GLU A 404 20.78 -7.29 2.41
C GLU A 404 19.56 -6.50 2.90
N PRO A 405 19.25 -6.54 4.22
CA PRO A 405 18.11 -5.83 4.77
C PRO A 405 18.37 -4.32 4.77
N CYS A 406 17.36 -3.56 4.34
CA CYS A 406 17.38 -2.10 4.25
C CYS A 406 16.16 -1.50 4.98
N GLY A 407 16.26 -0.21 5.33
CA GLY A 407 15.19 0.50 6.06
C GLY A 407 15.07 0.05 7.53
N GLY A 408 13.84 0.04 8.07
CA GLY A 408 13.60 -0.40 9.45
C GLY A 408 13.79 -1.91 9.63
N GLY A 409 14.59 -2.35 10.61
CA GLY A 409 15.00 -3.76 10.76
C GLY A 409 14.01 -4.72 11.45
N ARG A 410 12.93 -4.19 12.03
CA ARG A 410 11.84 -4.98 12.65
C ARG A 410 10.50 -4.36 12.26
N PHE A 411 10.03 -4.72 11.08
CA PHE A 411 8.94 -4.07 10.37
C PHE A 411 7.64 -4.86 10.45
N THR A 412 6.56 -4.16 10.81
CA THR A 412 5.27 -4.74 11.16
C THR A 412 4.57 -5.40 9.99
N TRP A 413 4.49 -4.75 8.81
CA TRP A 413 3.89 -5.42 7.65
C TRP A 413 4.71 -6.65 7.25
N THR A 414 6.02 -6.66 7.49
CA THR A 414 6.90 -7.73 6.99
C THR A 414 6.59 -8.99 7.78
N ALA A 415 6.50 -8.82 9.10
CA ALA A 415 6.00 -9.85 10.00
C ALA A 415 4.58 -10.31 9.63
N ALA A 416 3.66 -9.38 9.34
CA ALA A 416 2.29 -9.73 8.95
C ALA A 416 2.24 -10.56 7.65
N MET A 417 2.98 -10.17 6.62
CA MET A 417 2.99 -10.88 5.33
C MET A 417 3.62 -12.26 5.44
N VAL A 418 4.63 -12.43 6.29
CA VAL A 418 5.18 -13.74 6.62
C VAL A 418 4.10 -14.67 7.19
N LEU A 419 3.25 -14.17 8.10
CA LEU A 419 2.14 -14.98 8.63
C LEU A 419 1.13 -15.37 7.55
N GLU A 420 0.82 -14.47 6.61
CA GLU A 420 -0.04 -14.76 5.46
C GLU A 420 0.56 -15.84 4.54
N PHE A 421 1.85 -15.74 4.23
CA PHE A 421 2.56 -16.73 3.41
C PHE A 421 2.57 -18.11 4.06
N LEU A 422 2.91 -18.19 5.35
CA LEU A 422 2.92 -19.46 6.09
C LEU A 422 1.53 -20.09 6.21
N SER A 423 0.48 -19.28 6.31
CA SER A 423 -0.91 -19.77 6.33
C SER A 423 -1.36 -20.34 4.99
N SER A 424 -0.95 -19.71 3.89
CA SER A 424 -1.35 -20.09 2.53
C SER A 424 -0.72 -21.41 2.11
N SER A 425 0.57 -21.62 2.42
CA SER A 425 1.28 -22.88 2.14
C SER A 425 0.66 -24.10 2.84
N ASN A 426 0.02 -23.91 4.00
CA ASN A 426 -0.65 -24.99 4.74
C ASN A 426 -2.03 -25.37 4.17
N ARG A 427 -2.65 -24.52 3.33
CA ARG A 427 -3.95 -24.80 2.70
C ARG A 427 -3.82 -25.59 1.40
N GLY A 428 -2.66 -25.56 0.73
CA GLY A 428 -2.39 -26.37 -0.47
C GLY A 428 -1.98 -27.82 -0.20
N GLN A 429 -1.80 -28.21 1.08
CA GLN A 429 -1.47 -29.58 1.50
C GLN A 429 -2.65 -30.36 2.09
N LYS A 430 -3.86 -29.76 2.13
CA LYS A 430 -5.12 -30.41 2.50
C LYS A 430 -6.02 -30.45 1.28
#